data_AF-A0A845SVG3-F1
#
_entry.id   AF-A0A845SVG3-F1
#
_cell.length_a   1.000
_cell.length_b   1.000
_cell.length_c   1.000
_cell.angle_alpha   90.00
_cell.angle_beta   90.00
_cell.angle_gamma   90.00
#
_symmetry.space_group_name_H-M   'P 1'
#
loop_
_entity.id
_entity.type
_entity.pdbx_description
1 polymer ?
#
loop_
_entity_poly.entity_id
_entity_poly.type
_entity_poly.pdbx_seq_one_letter_code
_entity_poly.pdbx_strand_id
1 'polypeptide(L)'
;MKPSSIIKILIKAVVLPMIAMFMLNKWNLCGYITFIPEDYRFEAGLALYMAILEAVAEFIEYFIAKANATIACTFYTDERREDRHAKPTIQMSDSSMGIASVWCHIILDGNYKILSGTEICLDIPQWFSAQLDANSSLDQNNHQIKWDVSTLLPEHDNKKDVHTETRMKISFIRNNENDASIVLEPTIKKRFGFGLEFETNGITIQNMG
;
A
#
# COMPACT_ATOMS: atom_id res chain seq x y z
N MET A 1 16.63 -10.52 5.31
CA MET A 1 15.23 -10.97 5.48
C MET A 1 14.45 -9.89 6.21
N LYS A 2 13.29 -9.45 5.70
CA LYS A 2 12.46 -8.41 6.36
C LYS A 2 12.08 -8.88 7.78
N PRO A 3 12.10 -8.01 8.80
CA PRO A 3 11.83 -8.39 10.21
C PRO A 3 10.48 -9.10 10.42
N SER A 4 9.49 -8.82 9.56
CA SER A 4 8.20 -9.53 9.50
C SER A 4 8.35 -11.05 9.30
N SER A 5 9.36 -11.49 8.54
CA SER A 5 9.59 -12.91 8.26
C SER A 5 10.13 -13.68 9.47
N ILE A 6 10.97 -13.06 10.30
CA ILE A 6 11.52 -13.70 11.51
C ILE A 6 10.43 -13.92 12.55
N ILE A 7 9.58 -12.91 12.76
CA ILE A 7 8.46 -12.99 13.71
C ILE A 7 7.48 -14.11 13.29
N LYS A 8 7.17 -14.22 11.99
CA LYS A 8 6.31 -15.29 11.47
C LYS A 8 6.89 -16.68 11.72
N ILE A 9 8.20 -16.86 11.46
CA ILE A 9 8.89 -18.13 11.70
C ILE A 9 8.82 -18.48 13.19
N LEU A 10 9.06 -17.51 14.08
CA LEU A 10 9.00 -17.73 15.52
C LEU A 10 7.58 -18.14 15.99
N ILE A 11 6.54 -17.50 15.44
CA ILE A 11 5.14 -17.84 15.75
C ILE A 11 4.82 -19.27 15.29
N LYS A 12 5.18 -19.65 14.05
CA LYS A 12 4.93 -21.01 13.54
C LYS A 12 5.76 -22.07 14.28
N ALA A 13 7.00 -21.76 14.67
CA ALA A 13 7.89 -22.73 15.30
C ALA A 13 7.69 -22.92 16.81
N VAL A 14 7.14 -21.92 17.51
CA VAL A 14 7.06 -21.93 18.98
C VAL A 14 5.63 -21.80 19.47
N VAL A 15 4.88 -20.82 18.95
CA VAL A 15 3.52 -20.53 19.43
C VAL A 15 2.54 -21.60 18.96
N LEU A 16 2.59 -22.00 17.69
CA LEU A 16 1.72 -23.05 17.15
C LEU A 16 1.87 -24.39 17.91
N PRO A 17 3.10 -24.92 18.12
CA PRO A 17 3.29 -26.13 18.91
C PRO A 17 2.79 -26.03 20.35
N MET A 18 2.96 -24.87 21.01
CA MET A 18 2.41 -24.66 22.35
C MET A 18 0.88 -24.70 22.37
N ILE A 19 0.23 -24.07 21.38
CA ILE A 19 -1.23 -24.13 21.22
C ILE A 19 -1.69 -25.55 20.92
N ALA A 20 -1.00 -26.26 20.01
CA ALA A 20 -1.30 -27.65 19.68
C ALA A 20 -1.22 -28.56 20.91
N MET A 21 -0.15 -28.42 21.70
CA MET A 21 0.04 -29.19 22.92
C MET A 21 -1.03 -28.86 23.97
N PHE A 22 -1.40 -27.59 24.10
CA PHE A 22 -2.48 -27.18 25.00
C PHE A 22 -3.84 -27.75 24.58
N MET A 23 -4.17 -27.68 23.28
CA MET A 23 -5.40 -28.26 22.73
C MET A 23 -5.43 -29.77 22.94
N LEU A 24 -4.34 -30.47 22.62
CA LEU A 24 -4.20 -31.91 22.77
C LEU A 24 -4.37 -32.36 24.24
N ASN A 25 -3.79 -31.61 25.19
CA ASN A 25 -3.91 -31.90 26.62
C ASN A 25 -5.34 -31.69 27.13
N LYS A 26 -6.08 -30.71 26.57
CA LYS A 26 -7.48 -30.46 26.91
C LYS A 26 -8.44 -31.47 26.27
N TRP A 27 -8.19 -31.82 25.01
CA TRP A 27 -9.02 -32.70 24.23
C TRP A 27 -8.16 -33.42 23.19
N ASN A 28 -8.03 -34.73 23.32
CA ASN A 28 -7.31 -35.54 22.34
C ASN A 28 -8.31 -36.24 21.40
N LEU A 29 -8.48 -35.71 20.18
CA LEU A 29 -9.30 -36.30 19.13
C LEU A 29 -8.88 -37.75 18.78
N CYS A 30 -7.59 -38.06 18.80
CA CYS A 30 -7.08 -39.40 18.52
C CYS A 30 -7.42 -40.41 19.64
N GLY A 31 -7.86 -39.95 20.80
CA GLY A 31 -8.46 -40.78 21.85
C GLY A 31 -9.73 -41.52 21.41
N TYR A 32 -10.43 -40.99 20.41
CA TYR A 32 -11.69 -41.55 19.91
C TYR A 32 -11.52 -42.42 18.65
N ILE A 33 -10.30 -42.54 18.13
CA ILE A 33 -10.00 -43.28 16.91
C ILE A 33 -9.44 -44.66 17.28
N THR A 34 -10.24 -45.71 17.08
CA THR A 34 -9.90 -47.10 17.45
C THR A 34 -8.74 -47.69 16.65
N PHE A 35 -8.41 -47.13 15.48
CA PHE A 35 -7.30 -47.58 14.63
C PHE A 35 -5.91 -47.18 15.17
N ILE A 36 -5.83 -46.17 16.05
CA ILE A 36 -4.54 -45.68 16.56
C ILE A 36 -4.22 -46.41 17.88
N PRO A 37 -3.07 -47.12 17.97
CA PRO A 37 -2.66 -47.80 19.19
C PRO A 37 -2.48 -46.79 20.33
N GLU A 38 -2.83 -47.18 21.56
CA GLU A 38 -2.91 -46.25 22.70
C GLU A 38 -1.61 -45.48 22.93
N ASP A 39 -0.47 -46.16 22.80
CA ASP A 39 0.87 -45.59 23.00
C ASP A 39 1.21 -44.48 21.99
N TYR A 40 0.59 -44.48 20.81
CA TYR A 40 0.84 -43.50 19.74
C TYR A 40 -0.22 -42.40 19.66
N ARG A 41 -1.29 -42.45 20.48
CA ARG A 41 -2.39 -41.48 20.40
C ARG A 41 -1.98 -40.04 20.70
N PHE A 42 -0.96 -39.85 21.53
CA PHE A 42 -0.44 -38.51 21.82
C PHE A 42 0.33 -37.95 20.62
N GLU A 43 1.26 -38.72 20.06
CA GLU A 43 2.06 -38.30 18.89
C GLU A 43 1.19 -38.07 17.65
N ALA A 44 0.28 -39.01 17.37
CA ALA A 44 -0.67 -38.87 16.26
C ALA A 44 -1.60 -37.66 16.47
N GLY A 45 -2.06 -37.42 17.69
CA GLY A 45 -2.86 -36.26 18.04
C GLY A 45 -2.10 -34.95 17.84
N LEU A 46 -0.87 -34.87 18.33
CA LEU A 46 -0.02 -33.69 18.17
C LEU A 46 0.20 -33.36 16.68
N ALA A 47 0.51 -34.37 15.87
CA ALA A 47 0.67 -34.22 14.43
C ALA A 47 -0.61 -33.70 13.75
N LEU A 48 -1.77 -34.25 14.14
CA LEU A 48 -3.07 -33.81 13.61
C LEU A 48 -3.39 -32.36 13.99
N TYR A 49 -3.22 -31.98 15.27
CA TYR A 49 -3.45 -30.60 15.72
C TYR A 49 -2.49 -29.62 15.05
N MET A 50 -1.22 -29.98 14.89
CA MET A 50 -0.25 -29.18 14.14
C MET A 50 -0.70 -28.96 12.70
N ALA A 51 -1.09 -30.02 11.99
CA ALA A 51 -1.56 -29.92 10.61
C ALA A 51 -2.81 -29.02 10.48
N ILE A 52 -3.76 -29.12 11.42
CA ILE A 52 -4.95 -28.25 11.45
C ILE A 52 -4.56 -26.79 11.69
N LEU A 53 -3.70 -26.53 12.68
CA LEU A 53 -3.28 -25.16 13.01
C LEU A 53 -2.45 -24.52 11.88
N GLU A 54 -1.60 -25.29 11.21
CA GLU A 54 -0.88 -24.84 10.01
C GLU A 54 -1.84 -24.48 8.88
N ALA A 55 -2.81 -25.36 8.58
CA ALA A 55 -3.82 -25.09 7.57
C ALA A 55 -4.64 -23.83 7.90
N VAL A 56 -5.03 -23.64 9.16
CA VAL A 56 -5.72 -22.42 9.62
C VAL A 56 -4.82 -21.19 9.48
N ALA A 57 -3.54 -21.29 9.85
CA ALA A 57 -2.60 -20.18 9.72
C ALA A 57 -2.39 -19.79 8.26
N GLU A 58 -2.20 -20.76 7.36
CA GLU A 58 -2.10 -20.52 5.91
C GLU A 58 -3.38 -19.93 5.33
N PHE A 59 -4.54 -20.40 5.77
CA PHE A 59 -5.82 -19.84 5.38
C PHE A 59 -5.92 -18.37 5.81
N ILE A 60 -5.56 -18.04 7.05
CA ILE A 60 -5.52 -16.65 7.54
C ILE A 60 -4.54 -15.81 6.69
N GLU A 61 -3.34 -16.33 6.40
CA GLU A 61 -2.36 -15.64 5.54
C GLU A 61 -2.93 -15.38 4.14
N TYR A 62 -3.65 -16.35 3.56
CA TYR A 62 -4.33 -16.21 2.28
C TYR A 62 -5.42 -15.12 2.34
N PHE A 63 -6.24 -15.09 3.39
CA PHE A 63 -7.25 -14.03 3.56
C PHE A 63 -6.62 -12.65 3.73
N ILE A 64 -5.50 -12.55 4.46
CA ILE A 64 -4.78 -11.28 4.61
C ILE A 64 -4.20 -10.85 3.26
N ALA A 65 -3.54 -11.75 2.54
CA ALA A 65 -2.96 -11.45 1.22
C ALA A 65 -4.04 -10.99 0.22
N LYS A 66 -5.20 -11.66 0.22
CA LYS A 66 -6.35 -11.30 -0.63
C LYS A 66 -7.07 -10.03 -0.18
N ALA A 67 -6.95 -9.68 1.10
CA ALA A 67 -7.51 -8.46 1.64
C ALA A 67 -6.56 -7.26 1.52
N ASN A 68 -5.36 -7.43 0.97
CA ASN A 68 -4.44 -6.33 0.78
C ASN A 68 -4.80 -5.54 -0.48
N ALA A 69 -4.64 -4.24 -0.39
CA ALA A 69 -4.64 -3.30 -1.50
C ALA A 69 -3.31 -2.57 -1.52
N THR A 70 -2.88 -2.17 -2.71
CA THR A 70 -1.64 -1.43 -2.92
C THR A 70 -1.97 -0.18 -3.73
N ILE A 71 -1.47 0.96 -3.26
CA ILE A 71 -1.48 2.22 -4.01
C ILE A 71 -0.02 2.58 -4.27
N ALA A 72 0.37 2.64 -5.54
CA ALA A 72 1.68 3.15 -5.93
C ALA A 72 1.50 4.51 -6.60
N CYS A 73 2.16 5.54 -6.08
CA CYS A 73 2.17 6.89 -6.62
C CYS A 73 3.60 7.27 -7.01
N THR A 74 3.88 7.20 -8.30
CA THR A 74 5.22 7.41 -8.87
C THR A 74 5.26 8.69 -9.69
N PHE A 75 6.26 9.53 -9.42
CA PHE A 75 6.52 10.73 -10.19
C PHE A 75 7.71 10.57 -11.13
N TYR A 76 7.66 11.19 -12.31
CA TYR A 76 8.77 11.21 -13.27
C TYR A 76 8.73 12.46 -14.16
N THR A 77 9.88 12.83 -14.73
CA THR A 77 10.02 14.01 -15.60
C THR A 77 9.84 13.69 -17.09
N ASP A 78 10.18 12.48 -17.53
CA ASP A 78 10.04 12.01 -18.91
C ASP A 78 9.03 10.87 -18.99
N GLU A 79 7.98 11.05 -19.79
CA GLU A 79 6.90 10.07 -20.02
C GLU A 79 7.42 8.71 -20.51
N ARG A 80 8.60 8.67 -21.14
CA ARG A 80 9.20 7.46 -21.68
C ARG A 80 10.13 6.73 -20.71
N ARG A 81 10.44 7.32 -19.55
CA ARG A 81 11.40 6.77 -18.58
C ARG A 81 10.82 6.84 -17.17
N GLU A 82 9.95 5.88 -16.87
CA GLU A 82 9.46 5.66 -15.51
C GLU A 82 10.50 4.90 -14.70
N ASP A 83 10.99 5.50 -13.61
CA ASP A 83 11.83 4.83 -12.62
C ASP A 83 11.22 5.06 -11.23
N ARG A 84 10.69 3.98 -10.65
CA ARG A 84 10.04 3.99 -9.32
C ARG A 84 11.01 4.20 -8.17
N HIS A 85 12.31 4.08 -8.41
CA HIS A 85 13.35 4.27 -7.40
C HIS A 85 14.07 5.62 -7.53
N ALA A 86 13.95 6.28 -8.68
CA ALA A 86 14.46 7.63 -8.86
C ALA A 86 13.49 8.64 -8.26
N LYS A 87 14.00 9.54 -7.41
CA LYS A 87 13.26 10.74 -7.01
C LYS A 87 13.50 11.82 -8.08
N PRO A 88 12.51 12.18 -8.90
CA PRO A 88 12.71 13.23 -9.89
C PRO A 88 12.96 14.57 -9.20
N THR A 89 13.91 15.32 -9.74
CA THR A 89 14.16 16.71 -9.38
C THR A 89 13.71 17.60 -10.52
N ILE A 90 12.78 18.51 -10.23
CA ILE A 90 12.35 19.54 -11.18
C ILE A 90 12.94 20.88 -10.76
N GLN A 91 13.42 21.64 -11.74
CA GLN A 91 13.98 22.96 -11.56
C GLN A 91 13.00 23.99 -12.11
N MET A 92 12.66 24.97 -11.29
CA MET A 92 11.93 26.16 -11.70
C MET A 92 12.95 27.27 -11.93
N SER A 93 13.00 27.80 -13.14
CA SER A 93 13.90 28.89 -13.48
C SER A 93 13.15 30.06 -14.11
N ASP A 94 13.78 31.23 -14.10
CA ASP A 94 13.24 32.42 -14.79
C ASP A 94 13.09 32.18 -16.29
N SER A 95 13.97 31.35 -16.87
CA SER A 95 13.88 30.94 -18.28
C SER A 95 12.64 30.09 -18.59
N SER A 96 12.08 29.38 -17.59
CA SER A 96 10.82 28.64 -17.72
C SER A 96 9.60 29.42 -17.23
N MET A 97 9.74 30.75 -17.03
CA MET A 97 8.73 31.62 -16.42
C MET A 97 8.25 31.11 -15.05
N GLY A 98 9.10 30.40 -14.31
CA GLY A 98 8.75 29.81 -13.02
C GLY A 98 7.76 28.63 -13.10
N ILE A 99 7.56 28.04 -14.28
CA ILE A 99 6.71 26.86 -14.47
C ILE A 99 7.60 25.61 -14.56
N ALA A 100 7.22 24.56 -13.84
CA ALA A 100 7.79 23.23 -13.96
C ALA A 100 6.69 22.19 -14.02
N SER A 101 6.87 21.10 -14.77
CA SER A 101 5.88 20.02 -14.83
C SER A 101 6.49 18.69 -14.45
N VAL A 102 5.70 17.86 -13.79
CA VAL A 102 6.02 16.46 -13.50
C VAL A 102 4.85 15.59 -13.94
N TRP A 103 5.14 14.38 -14.35
CA TRP A 103 4.12 13.36 -14.55
C TRP A 103 3.93 12.57 -13.27
N CYS A 104 2.68 12.20 -13.01
CA CYS A 104 2.27 11.36 -11.89
C CYS A 104 1.56 10.12 -12.46
N HIS A 105 2.01 8.95 -12.03
CA HIS A 105 1.41 7.67 -12.34
C HIS A 105 0.93 7.02 -11.05
N ILE A 106 -0.39 6.80 -10.98
CA ILE A 106 -1.07 6.17 -9.85
C ILE A 106 -1.53 4.80 -10.31
N ILE A 107 -1.08 3.76 -9.61
CA ILE A 107 -1.50 2.38 -9.80
C ILE A 107 -2.26 1.96 -8.56
N LEU A 108 -3.48 1.45 -8.76
CA LEU A 108 -4.33 0.92 -7.71
C LEU A 108 -4.49 -0.58 -7.97
N ASP A 109 -4.10 -1.41 -7.01
CA ASP A 109 -4.18 -2.87 -7.10
C ASP A 109 -4.85 -3.46 -5.84
N GLY A 110 -5.63 -4.52 -5.99
CA GLY A 110 -6.27 -5.28 -4.92
C GLY A 110 -7.68 -4.82 -4.56
N ASN A 111 -8.01 -4.86 -3.27
CA ASN A 111 -9.40 -4.83 -2.81
C ASN A 111 -10.12 -3.47 -3.05
N TYR A 112 -11.19 -3.49 -3.85
CA TYR A 112 -11.98 -2.28 -4.18
C TYR A 112 -12.49 -1.53 -2.95
N LYS A 113 -12.98 -2.24 -1.92
CA LYS A 113 -13.60 -1.60 -0.74
C LYS A 113 -12.58 -0.80 0.04
N ILE A 114 -11.34 -1.29 0.13
CA ILE A 114 -10.24 -0.59 0.80
C ILE A 114 -9.81 0.62 -0.04
N LEU A 115 -9.61 0.42 -1.35
CA LEU A 115 -9.22 1.49 -2.27
C LEU A 115 -10.25 2.63 -2.30
N SER A 116 -11.55 2.31 -2.42
CA SER A 116 -12.64 3.29 -2.48
C SER A 116 -12.80 4.15 -1.21
N GLY A 117 -12.24 3.72 -0.08
CA GLY A 117 -12.27 4.45 1.19
C GLY A 117 -11.00 5.25 1.47
N THR A 118 -10.17 5.48 0.46
CA THR A 118 -8.83 6.05 0.60
C THR A 118 -8.69 7.36 -0.17
N GLU A 119 -8.00 8.33 0.42
CA GLU A 119 -7.64 9.60 -0.21
C GLU A 119 -6.11 9.69 -0.28
N ILE A 120 -5.57 10.08 -1.44
CA ILE A 120 -4.16 10.44 -1.61
C ILE A 120 -4.07 11.98 -1.50
N CYS A 121 -3.18 12.49 -0.66
CA CYS A 121 -3.00 13.91 -0.41
C CYS A 121 -1.55 14.31 -0.74
N LEU A 122 -1.36 15.44 -1.43
CA LEU A 122 -0.06 16.06 -1.61
C LEU A 122 -0.10 17.48 -1.07
N ASP A 123 0.65 17.73 -0.01
CA ASP A 123 0.74 19.05 0.61
C ASP A 123 1.61 19.98 -0.22
N ILE A 124 1.08 21.15 -0.54
CA ILE A 124 1.75 22.17 -1.33
C ILE A 124 2.10 23.35 -0.43
N PRO A 125 3.38 23.76 -0.35
CA PRO A 125 3.78 24.93 0.41
C PRO A 125 3.33 26.22 -0.27
N GLN A 126 3.19 27.29 0.51
CA GLN A 126 2.63 28.59 0.07
C GLN A 126 3.37 29.30 -1.08
N TRP A 127 4.63 28.94 -1.34
CA TRP A 127 5.48 29.64 -2.30
C TRP A 127 5.32 29.15 -3.75
N PHE A 128 4.54 28.09 -4.01
CA PHE A 128 4.10 27.72 -5.35
C PHE A 128 2.65 27.21 -5.36
N SER A 129 2.03 27.27 -6.53
CA SER A 129 0.72 26.70 -6.80
C SER A 129 0.86 25.53 -7.77
N ALA A 130 -0.06 24.57 -7.72
CA ALA A 130 -0.12 23.49 -8.69
C ALA A 130 -1.30 23.69 -9.64
N GLN A 131 -1.27 23.05 -10.79
CA GLN A 131 -2.36 22.96 -11.73
C GLN A 131 -2.38 21.54 -12.28
N LEU A 132 -3.55 20.93 -12.24
CA LEU A 132 -3.80 19.63 -12.85
C LEU A 132 -4.46 19.83 -14.22
N ASP A 133 -4.25 18.88 -15.14
CA ASP A 133 -4.95 18.90 -16.42
C ASP A 133 -6.48 18.81 -16.23
N ALA A 134 -7.22 19.49 -17.11
CA ALA A 134 -8.65 19.84 -16.97
C ALA A 134 -9.66 18.68 -16.77
N ASN A 135 -9.23 17.42 -16.85
CA ASN A 135 -10.09 16.24 -16.70
C ASN A 135 -10.02 15.63 -15.29
N SER A 136 -9.33 16.28 -14.36
CA SER A 136 -9.07 15.73 -13.05
C SER A 136 -10.20 16.13 -12.08
N SER A 137 -10.97 15.16 -11.58
CA SER A 137 -12.07 15.30 -10.60
C SER A 137 -11.57 15.67 -9.19
N LEU A 138 -10.68 16.65 -9.11
CA LEU A 138 -9.88 16.97 -7.93
C LEU A 138 -10.36 18.22 -7.21
N ASP A 139 -10.44 18.10 -5.89
CA ASP A 139 -10.56 19.24 -4.98
C ASP A 139 -9.17 19.82 -4.74
N GLN A 140 -8.85 20.88 -5.48
CA GLN A 140 -7.63 21.63 -5.29
C GLN A 140 -7.88 22.78 -4.32
N ASN A 141 -7.35 22.65 -3.10
CA ASN A 141 -7.17 23.81 -2.23
C ASN A 141 -5.76 24.37 -2.45
N ASN A 142 -5.55 25.68 -2.27
CA ASN A 142 -4.27 26.37 -2.54
C ASN A 142 -3.02 25.74 -1.87
N HIS A 143 -3.20 24.84 -0.90
CA HIS A 143 -2.14 24.22 -0.10
C HIS A 143 -2.16 22.69 -0.12
N GLN A 144 -3.09 22.06 -0.83
CA GLN A 144 -3.19 20.59 -0.87
C GLN A 144 -3.92 20.12 -2.12
N ILE A 145 -3.32 19.15 -2.81
CA ILE A 145 -4.00 18.35 -3.85
C ILE A 145 -4.57 17.10 -3.18
N LYS A 146 -5.85 16.81 -3.41
CA LYS A 146 -6.52 15.59 -2.92
C LYS A 146 -7.05 14.76 -4.07
N TRP A 147 -6.56 13.53 -4.20
CA TRP A 147 -7.14 12.51 -5.06
C TRP A 147 -8.04 11.59 -4.23
N ASP A 148 -9.36 11.67 -4.46
CA ASP A 148 -10.27 10.64 -3.99
C ASP A 148 -10.09 9.39 -4.87
N VAL A 149 -9.59 8.30 -4.29
CA VAL A 149 -9.30 7.08 -5.03
C VAL A 149 -10.57 6.48 -5.63
N SER A 150 -11.74 6.73 -5.04
CA SER A 150 -13.02 6.23 -5.55
C SER A 150 -13.36 6.75 -6.95
N THR A 151 -12.90 7.95 -7.30
CA THR A 151 -13.14 8.56 -8.63
C THR A 151 -12.16 8.03 -9.69
N LEU A 152 -11.05 7.44 -9.26
CA LEU A 152 -10.05 6.81 -10.13
C LEU A 152 -10.35 5.33 -10.42
N LEU A 153 -11.27 4.74 -9.65
CA LEU A 153 -11.68 3.35 -9.83
C LEU A 153 -12.73 3.23 -10.95
N PRO A 154 -12.65 2.19 -11.80
CA PRO A 154 -13.66 1.95 -12.82
C PRO A 154 -15.02 1.64 -12.18
N GLU A 155 -16.10 2.12 -12.82
CA GLU A 155 -17.47 1.73 -12.50
C GLU A 155 -17.71 0.28 -12.95
N HIS A 156 -17.34 -0.70 -12.12
CA HIS A 156 -17.60 -2.12 -12.37
C HIS A 156 -18.62 -2.70 -11.39
N ASP A 157 -19.50 -3.57 -11.91
CA ASP A 157 -20.49 -4.31 -11.12
C ASP A 157 -19.86 -5.31 -10.13
N ASN A 158 -18.64 -5.79 -10.40
CA ASN A 158 -17.92 -6.75 -9.56
C ASN A 158 -16.77 -6.08 -8.77
N LYS A 159 -17.12 -5.51 -7.62
CA LYS A 159 -16.25 -4.76 -6.69
C LYS A 159 -15.33 -5.64 -5.83
N LYS A 160 -14.58 -6.56 -6.43
CA LYS A 160 -13.69 -7.47 -5.68
C LYS A 160 -12.23 -7.02 -5.72
N ASP A 161 -11.52 -7.40 -6.77
CA ASP A 161 -10.12 -7.03 -7.00
C ASP A 161 -10.04 -6.16 -8.25
N VAL A 162 -9.29 -5.06 -8.17
CA VAL A 162 -9.17 -4.07 -9.24
C VAL A 162 -7.70 -3.77 -9.45
N HIS A 163 -7.29 -3.77 -10.72
CA HIS A 163 -6.05 -3.18 -11.18
C HIS A 163 -6.42 -2.02 -12.12
N THR A 164 -6.06 -0.79 -11.74
CA THR A 164 -6.27 0.39 -12.59
C THR A 164 -5.06 1.31 -12.53
N GLU A 165 -4.78 1.96 -13.66
CA GLU A 165 -3.64 2.84 -13.86
C GLU A 165 -4.13 4.19 -14.35
N THR A 166 -3.72 5.26 -13.67
CA THR A 166 -4.03 6.63 -14.07
C THR A 166 -2.74 7.43 -14.22
N ARG A 167 -2.59 8.10 -15.37
CA ARG A 167 -1.47 9.00 -15.63
C ARG A 167 -1.99 10.42 -15.80
N MET A 168 -1.31 11.36 -15.16
CA MET A 168 -1.67 12.77 -15.22
C MET A 168 -0.43 13.65 -15.16
N LYS A 169 -0.51 14.82 -15.78
CA LYS A 169 0.53 15.84 -15.67
C LYS A 169 0.15 16.82 -14.57
N ILE A 170 1.11 17.13 -13.70
CA ILE A 170 0.99 18.15 -12.67
C ILE A 170 1.97 19.26 -13.03
N SER A 171 1.43 20.46 -13.24
CA SER A 171 2.23 21.66 -13.46
C SER A 171 2.31 22.45 -12.18
N PHE A 172 3.49 22.91 -11.82
CA PHE A 172 3.75 23.75 -10.67
C PHE A 172 4.17 25.13 -11.15
N ILE A 173 3.66 26.16 -10.48
CA ILE A 173 3.86 27.57 -10.82
C ILE A 173 4.42 28.26 -9.59
N ARG A 174 5.61 28.85 -9.75
CA ARG A 174 6.25 29.65 -8.70
C ARG A 174 5.43 30.90 -8.42
N ASN A 175 5.04 31.09 -7.16
CA ASN A 175 4.31 32.30 -6.72
C ASN A 175 5.26 33.35 -6.15
N ASN A 176 6.33 32.93 -5.46
CA ASN A 176 7.31 33.81 -4.80
C ASN A 176 8.76 33.39 -5.15
N GLU A 177 9.69 34.35 -5.17
CA GLU A 177 11.11 34.18 -5.54
C GLU A 177 12.01 33.59 -4.45
N ASN A 178 11.46 32.99 -3.38
CA ASN A 178 12.31 32.45 -2.31
C ASN A 178 13.15 31.26 -2.81
N ASP A 179 14.48 31.35 -2.66
CA ASP A 179 15.44 30.28 -2.93
C ASP A 179 15.26 29.10 -1.96
N ALA A 180 14.23 28.28 -2.19
CA ALA A 180 13.96 27.09 -1.39
C ALA A 180 13.85 25.85 -2.28
N SER A 181 14.58 24.80 -1.91
CA SER A 181 14.34 23.44 -2.38
C SER A 181 13.36 22.77 -1.41
N ILE A 182 12.38 22.04 -1.93
CA ILE A 182 11.49 21.21 -1.10
C ILE A 182 11.37 19.81 -1.67
N VAL A 183 11.20 18.84 -0.78
CA VAL A 183 10.79 17.48 -1.13
C VAL A 183 9.30 17.37 -0.84
N LEU A 184 8.50 17.05 -1.84
CA LEU A 184 7.09 16.73 -1.68
C LEU A 184 6.92 15.22 -1.74
N GLU A 185 6.25 14.67 -0.73
CA GLU A 185 5.88 13.27 -0.70
C GLU A 185 4.35 13.18 -0.52
N PRO A 186 3.65 12.44 -1.39
CA PRO A 186 2.23 12.21 -1.20
C PRO A 186 2.02 11.38 0.07
N THR A 187 0.88 11.58 0.70
CA THR A 187 0.45 10.89 1.91
C THR A 187 -0.91 10.26 1.67
N ILE A 188 -1.28 9.30 2.51
CA ILE A 188 -2.61 8.67 2.45
C ILE A 188 -3.40 9.01 3.70
N LYS A 189 -4.67 9.36 3.49
CA LYS A 189 -5.69 9.41 4.53
C LYS A 189 -6.68 8.26 4.32
N LYS A 190 -6.85 7.41 5.33
CA LYS A 190 -7.66 6.18 5.27
C LYS A 190 -8.93 6.33 6.11
N ARG A 191 -10.06 5.81 5.60
CA ARG A 191 -11.30 5.67 6.39
C ARG A 191 -11.36 4.35 7.19
N PHE A 192 -10.76 3.27 6.67
CA PHE A 192 -10.70 1.96 7.33
C PHE A 192 -9.23 1.50 7.50
N GLY A 193 -8.93 0.97 8.69
CA GLY A 193 -7.57 0.57 9.08
C GLY A 193 -7.28 -0.89 8.72
N PHE A 194 -6.04 -1.11 8.26
CA PHE A 194 -5.38 -2.38 7.89
C PHE A 194 -5.59 -2.86 6.44
N GLY A 195 -4.52 -3.43 5.87
CA GLY A 195 -4.51 -4.03 4.54
C GLY A 195 -4.24 -3.09 3.37
N LEU A 196 -3.66 -1.90 3.58
CA LEU A 196 -3.30 -0.99 2.48
C LEU A 196 -1.81 -0.63 2.54
N GLU A 197 -1.06 -1.08 1.55
CA GLU A 197 0.34 -0.71 1.31
C GLU A 197 0.40 0.53 0.40
N PHE A 198 1.28 1.46 0.74
CA PHE A 198 1.46 2.68 -0.03
C PHE A 198 2.92 2.85 -0.40
N GLU A 199 3.17 2.99 -1.70
CA GLU A 199 4.50 3.17 -2.25
C GLU A 199 4.56 4.50 -2.98
N THR A 200 5.63 5.27 -2.72
CA THR A 200 5.89 6.51 -3.44
C THR A 200 7.38 6.82 -3.48
N ASN A 201 7.81 7.47 -4.58
CA ASN A 201 9.15 8.01 -4.71
C ASN A 201 9.26 9.49 -4.29
N GLY A 202 8.12 10.21 -4.21
CA GLY A 202 8.12 11.66 -3.97
C GLY A 202 8.81 12.45 -5.09
N ILE A 203 8.88 13.78 -4.93
CA ILE A 203 9.53 14.70 -5.87
C ILE A 203 10.36 15.74 -5.14
N THR A 204 11.41 16.22 -5.78
CA THR A 204 12.16 17.39 -5.31
C THR A 204 11.91 18.56 -6.26
N ILE A 205 11.51 19.71 -5.72
CA ILE A 205 11.36 20.96 -6.46
C ILE A 205 12.47 21.90 -6.01
N GLN A 206 13.26 22.38 -6.96
CA GLN A 206 14.32 23.36 -6.73
C GLN A 206 13.97 24.67 -7.42
N ASN A 207 13.91 25.76 -6.65
CA ASN A 207 13.90 27.10 -7.21
C ASN A 207 15.35 27.47 -7.60
N MET A 208 15.57 27.75 -8.88
CA MET A 208 16.82 28.24 -9.43
C MET A 208 16.56 29.70 -9.81
N GLY A 209 17.06 30.64 -8.99
CA GLY A 209 17.04 32.06 -9.28
C GLY A 209 17.85 32.45 -10.52
#